data_AF-A0A5B9ENH8-F1
#
_entry.id   AF-A0A5B9ENH8-F1
#
_cell.length_a   1.000
_cell.length_b   1.000
_cell.length_c   1.000
_cell.angle_alpha   90.00
_cell.angle_beta   90.00
_cell.angle_gamma   90.00
#
_symmetry.space_group_name_H-M   'P 1'
#
loop_
_entity.id
_entity.type
_entity.pdbx_description
1 polymer ?
#
loop_
_entity_poly.entity_id
_entity_poly.type
_entity_poly.pdbx_seq_one_letter_code
_entity_poly.pdbx_strand_id
1 'polypeptide(L)'
;MSISQDSVDLLTRAVAASNPSGLHPLDEQRFMAFFEKAWHANNEVDDALLEANWPSATIAGLGGDPAKSVKVRGQAKTLLRRWKAGEV
;
A
#
# COMPACT_ATOMS: atom_id res chain seq x y z
N MET A 1 -1.88 -11.77 -12.31
CA MET A 1 -0.83 -12.37 -11.46
C MET A 1 -1.22 -12.11 -10.01
N SER A 2 -1.15 -13.10 -9.13
CA SER A 2 -1.52 -12.95 -7.72
C SER A 2 -0.24 -13.06 -6.88
N ILE A 3 0.03 -12.06 -6.06
CA ILE A 3 1.17 -12.06 -5.13
C ILE A 3 0.86 -12.98 -3.94
N SER A 4 1.89 -13.33 -3.16
CA SER A 4 1.70 -14.14 -1.95
C SER A 4 0.75 -13.49 -0.95
N GLN A 5 0.00 -14.30 -0.18
CA GLN A 5 -0.89 -13.82 0.87
C GLN A 5 -0.15 -12.95 1.89
N ASP A 6 1.09 -13.31 2.24
CA ASP A 6 1.90 -12.48 3.15
C ASP A 6 2.14 -11.06 2.61
N SER A 7 2.32 -10.89 1.30
CA SER A 7 2.50 -9.57 0.69
C SER A 7 1.20 -8.78 0.74
N VAL A 8 0.06 -9.44 0.52
CA VAL A 8 -1.28 -8.85 0.71
C VAL A 8 -1.49 -8.42 2.17
N ASP A 9 -1.04 -9.24 3.12
CA ASP A 9 -1.15 -8.94 4.56
C ASP A 9 -0.27 -7.74 4.96
N LEU A 10 0.94 -7.63 4.40
CA LEU A 10 1.79 -6.45 4.60
C LEU A 10 1.12 -5.17 4.08
N LEU A 11 0.61 -5.21 2.84
CA LEU A 11 -0.12 -4.09 2.25
C LEU A 11 -1.35 -3.72 3.10
N THR A 12 -2.09 -4.72 3.57
CA THR A 12 -3.25 -4.55 4.45
C THR A 12 -2.88 -3.84 5.73
N ARG A 13 -1.77 -4.23 6.38
CA ARG A 13 -1.27 -3.58 7.60
C ARG A 13 -0.80 -2.15 7.33
N ALA A 14 -0.15 -1.90 6.19
CA ALA A 14 0.32 -0.57 5.81
C ALA A 14 -0.87 0.40 5.60
N VAL A 15 -1.91 -0.06 4.90
CA VAL A 15 -3.14 0.72 4.69
C VAL A 15 -3.89 0.92 6.01
N ALA A 16 -4.06 -0.12 6.81
CA ALA A 16 -4.73 -0.04 8.10
C ALA A 16 -4.04 0.94 9.07
N ALA A 17 -2.70 0.98 9.09
CA ALA A 17 -1.93 1.91 9.92
C ALA A 17 -2.07 3.37 9.46
N SER A 18 -2.24 3.60 8.15
CA SER A 18 -2.35 4.94 7.57
C SER A 18 -3.79 5.50 7.60
N ASN A 19 -4.81 4.65 7.78
CA ASN A 19 -6.23 5.00 7.61
C ASN A 19 -7.10 5.30 8.86
N PRO A 20 -6.70 5.15 10.16
CA PRO A 20 -7.72 5.15 11.22
C PRO A 20 -8.21 6.54 11.67
N SER A 21 -7.59 7.68 11.29
CA SER A 21 -8.07 8.98 11.77
C SER A 21 -7.81 10.20 10.86
N GLY A 22 -7.00 10.08 9.81
CA GLY A 22 -6.58 11.24 9.01
C GLY A 22 -5.55 12.15 9.69
N LEU A 23 -5.12 11.81 10.92
CA LEU A 23 -4.03 12.47 11.64
C LEU A 23 -2.67 11.77 11.46
N HIS A 24 -2.67 10.53 10.98
CA HIS A 24 -1.43 9.77 10.80
C HIS A 24 -0.93 9.90 9.35
N PRO A 25 0.35 10.25 9.14
CA PRO A 25 0.97 10.26 7.81
C PRO A 25 1.00 8.85 7.20
N LEU A 26 1.27 8.77 5.90
CA LEU A 26 1.51 7.49 5.22
C LEU A 26 2.61 6.71 5.96
N ASP A 27 2.37 5.44 6.26
CA ASP A 27 3.41 4.56 6.82
C ASP A 27 4.37 4.10 5.72
N GLU A 28 5.24 5.02 5.29
CA GLU A 28 6.15 4.79 4.15
C GLU A 28 7.01 3.54 4.33
N GLN A 29 7.47 3.28 5.56
CA GLN A 29 8.29 2.10 5.87
C GLN A 29 7.55 0.79 5.58
N ARG A 30 6.29 0.67 5.99
CA ARG A 30 5.50 -0.55 5.71
C ARG A 30 5.15 -0.69 4.22
N PHE A 31 4.90 0.42 3.53
CA PHE A 31 4.71 0.38 2.07
C PHE A 31 5.99 -0.04 1.34
N MET A 32 7.16 0.47 1.74
CA MET A 32 8.45 0.04 1.18
C MET A 32 8.71 -1.44 1.43
N ALA A 33 8.45 -1.93 2.65
CA ALA A 33 8.58 -3.37 2.95
C ALA A 33 7.69 -4.25 2.06
N PHE A 34 6.49 -3.77 1.70
CA PHE A 34 5.64 -4.43 0.70
C PHE A 34 6.27 -4.41 -0.70
N PHE A 35 6.78 -3.26 -1.17
CA PHE A 35 7.43 -3.15 -2.48
C PHE A 35 8.66 -4.06 -2.59
N GLU A 36 9.54 -4.02 -1.60
CA GLU A 36 10.74 -4.86 -1.55
C GLU A 36 10.37 -6.35 -1.55
N LYS A 37 9.39 -6.77 -0.75
CA LYS A 37 8.96 -8.17 -0.72
C LYS A 37 8.38 -8.61 -2.07
N ALA A 38 7.57 -7.76 -2.71
CA ALA A 38 7.02 -8.06 -4.04
C ALA A 38 8.13 -8.18 -5.09
N TRP A 39 9.11 -7.27 -5.06
CA TRP A 39 10.28 -7.28 -5.92
C TRP A 39 11.15 -8.53 -5.74
N HIS A 40 11.50 -8.88 -4.50
CA HIS A 40 12.28 -10.08 -4.19
C HIS A 40 11.56 -11.38 -4.57
N ALA A 41 10.23 -11.35 -4.67
CA ALA A 41 9.42 -12.46 -5.16
C ALA A 41 9.27 -12.46 -6.70
N ASN A 42 10.09 -11.70 -7.44
CA ASN A 42 10.03 -11.54 -8.91
C ASN A 42 8.67 -11.04 -9.44
N ASN A 43 7.94 -10.24 -8.65
CA ASN A 43 6.74 -9.57 -9.14
C ASN A 43 7.12 -8.19 -9.65
N GLU A 44 6.56 -7.82 -10.79
CA GLU A 44 6.64 -6.45 -11.28
C GLU A 44 5.86 -5.52 -10.35
N VAL A 45 6.58 -4.63 -9.66
CA VAL A 45 5.98 -3.64 -8.76
C VAL A 45 5.60 -2.40 -9.57
N ASP A 46 4.33 -2.31 -9.90
CA ASP A 46 3.72 -1.22 -10.66
C ASP A 46 2.37 -0.77 -10.07
N ASP A 47 1.78 0.27 -10.67
CA ASP A 47 0.47 0.78 -10.26
C ASP A 47 -0.60 -0.32 -10.39
N ALA A 48 -0.48 -1.25 -11.34
CA ALA A 48 -1.46 -2.31 -11.56
C ALA A 48 -1.42 -3.37 -10.45
N LEU A 49 -0.23 -3.77 -9.99
CA LEU A 49 -0.04 -4.68 -8.86
C LEU A 49 -0.64 -4.10 -7.59
N LEU A 50 -0.40 -2.81 -7.34
CA LEU A 50 -0.90 -2.12 -6.16
C LEU A 50 -2.44 -2.04 -6.17
N GLU A 51 -3.04 -1.72 -7.32
CA GLU A 51 -4.50 -1.64 -7.46
C GLU A 51 -5.16 -3.03 -7.34
N ALA A 52 -4.59 -4.05 -7.98
CA ALA A 52 -5.12 -5.41 -7.96
C ALA A 52 -5.17 -6.01 -6.55
N ASN A 53 -4.29 -5.57 -5.66
CA ASN A 53 -4.18 -6.05 -4.29
C ASN A 53 -4.65 -5.03 -3.26
N TRP A 54 -5.25 -3.91 -3.68
CA TRP A 54 -5.63 -2.84 -2.76
C TRP A 54 -6.73 -3.33 -1.79
N PRO A 55 -6.49 -3.26 -0.47
CA PRO A 55 -7.39 -3.81 0.54
C PRO A 55 -8.64 -2.94 0.72
N SER A 56 -9.61 -3.10 -0.18
CA SER A 56 -10.84 -2.29 -0.22
C SER A 56 -11.73 -2.50 1.00
N ALA A 57 -11.79 -3.74 1.52
CA ALA A 57 -12.60 -4.10 2.68
C ALA A 57 -12.06 -3.53 3.99
N THR A 58 -10.74 -3.42 4.13
CA THR A 58 -10.06 -2.93 5.35
C THR A 58 -10.32 -1.44 5.60
N ILE A 59 -10.64 -0.70 4.54
CA ILE A 59 -10.94 0.72 4.63
C ILE A 59 -12.31 0.97 5.27
N ALA A 60 -13.34 0.23 4.86
CA ALA A 60 -14.68 0.35 5.45
C ALA A 60 -14.81 -0.46 6.76
N GLY A 61 -14.17 -1.63 6.84
CA GLY A 61 -14.29 -2.57 7.96
C GLY A 61 -13.58 -2.14 9.25
N LEU A 62 -12.65 -1.18 9.18
CA LEU A 62 -11.98 -0.59 10.35
C LEU A 62 -12.57 0.77 10.76
N GLY A 63 -13.73 1.16 10.21
CA GLY A 63 -14.33 2.48 10.44
C GLY A 63 -13.61 3.62 9.72
N GLY A 64 -12.83 3.30 8.69
CA GLY A 64 -12.12 4.29 7.89
C GLY A 64 -13.03 5.03 6.91
N ASP A 65 -12.63 6.25 6.59
CA ASP A 65 -13.33 7.13 5.64
C ASP A 65 -12.91 6.77 4.19
N PRO A 66 -13.86 6.46 3.29
CA PRO A 66 -13.57 6.18 1.88
C PRO A 66 -12.73 7.26 1.18
N ALA A 67 -12.92 8.53 1.51
CA ALA A 67 -12.14 9.63 0.93
C ALA A 67 -10.68 9.59 1.39
N LYS A 68 -10.42 9.17 2.64
CA LYS A 68 -9.05 9.01 3.16
C LYS A 68 -8.34 7.82 2.50
N SER A 69 -9.08 6.78 2.15
CA SER A 69 -8.54 5.67 1.36
C SER A 69 -8.05 6.11 -0.02
N VAL A 70 -8.81 6.96 -0.72
CA VAL A 70 -8.38 7.54 -2.00
C VAL A 70 -7.09 8.34 -1.81
N LYS A 71 -6.98 9.12 -0.73
CA LYS A 71 -5.77 9.88 -0.39
C LYS A 71 -4.57 8.96 -0.12
N VAL A 72 -4.73 7.95 0.75
CA VAL A 72 -3.67 6.97 1.07
C VAL A 72 -3.22 6.24 -0.18
N ARG A 73 -4.16 5.86 -1.05
CA ARG A 73 -3.86 5.25 -2.35
C ARG A 73 -3.03 6.16 -3.24
N GLY A 74 -3.41 7.44 -3.35
CA GLY A 74 -2.63 8.43 -4.09
C GLY A 74 -1.20 8.60 -3.54
N GLN A 75 -1.05 8.68 -2.22
CA GLN A 75 0.26 8.80 -1.57
C GLN A 75 1.12 7.53 -1.78
N ALA A 76 0.53 6.34 -1.69
CA ALA A 76 1.21 5.08 -1.96
C ALA A 76 1.75 5.00 -3.40
N LYS A 77 1.00 5.48 -4.39
CA LYS A 77 1.47 5.57 -5.79
C LYS A 77 2.62 6.56 -5.95
N THR A 78 2.56 7.72 -5.29
CA THR A 78 3.67 8.67 -5.29
C THR A 78 4.93 8.04 -4.68
N LEU A 79 4.79 7.34 -3.56
CA LEU A 79 5.90 6.63 -2.93
C LEU A 79 6.48 5.54 -3.85
N LEU A 80 5.62 4.77 -4.52
CA LEU A 80 6.06 3.76 -5.49
C LEU A 80 6.92 4.38 -6.60
N ARG A 81 6.53 5.53 -7.14
CA ARG A 81 7.31 6.23 -8.18
C ARG A 81 8.68 6.68 -7.66
N ARG A 82 8.73 7.24 -6.45
CA ARG A 82 9.98 7.64 -5.79
C ARG A 82 10.90 6.45 -5.55
N TRP A 83 10.35 5.34 -5.05
CA TRP A 83 11.10 4.09 -4.83
C TRP A 83 11.68 3.53 -6.13
N LYS A 84 10.88 3.49 -7.21
CA LYS A 84 11.37 3.07 -8.54
C LYS A 84 12.43 4.00 -9.12
N ALA A 85 12.41 5.29 -8.76
CA ALA A 85 13.40 6.27 -9.17
C ALA A 85 14.68 6.24 -8.30
N GLY A 86 14.72 5.44 -7.22
CA GLY A 86 15.84 5.40 -6.28
C GLY A 86 15.94 6.64 -5.38
N GLU A 87 14.85 7.37 -5.20
CA GLU A 87 14.78 8.61 -4.41
C GLU A 87 14.47 8.39 -2.91
N VAL A 88 14.19 7.14 -2.53
CA VAL A 88 13.89 6.69 -1.15
C VAL A 88 14.53 5.35 -0.86
#